data_AF-A0A6N7XM23-F1
#
_entry.id   AF-A0A6N7XM23-F1
#
_cell.length_a   1.000
_cell.length_b   1.000
_cell.length_c   1.000
_cell.angle_alpha   90.00
_cell.angle_beta   90.00
_cell.angle_gamma   90.00
#
_symmetry.space_group_name_H-M   'P 1'
#
loop_
_entity.id
_entity.type
_entity.pdbx_description
1 polymer ?
#
loop_
_entity_poly.entity_id
_entity_poly.type
_entity_poly.pdbx_seq_one_letter_code
_entity_poly.pdbx_strand_id
1 'polypeptide(L)'
;MNATLTVQDLFKLILFLLGIGALTYLILIFKNLNKIISKADTIMESNIKEIDDILKQLPIISENIQSITTNMDNVLEELTPEIDSTVCNINKITKNVGSITDSIENTTHKAYETFDIVTESISETAFSLQNNIKSFDSYLKLILDVVDSIKNIIKKR
;
A
#
# COMPACT_ATOMS: atom_id res chain seq x y z
N MET A 1 -80.89 -45.16 -64.91
CA MET A 1 -80.14 -44.07 -65.57
C MET A 1 -78.67 -44.30 -65.28
N ASN A 2 -77.91 -44.83 -66.26
CA ASN A 2 -76.50 -45.15 -66.06
C ASN A 2 -75.69 -43.89 -66.44
N ALA A 3 -75.12 -43.21 -65.46
CA ALA A 3 -74.22 -42.09 -65.71
C ALA A 3 -72.85 -42.64 -66.13
N THR A 4 -72.48 -42.45 -67.39
CA THR A 4 -71.16 -42.83 -67.90
C THR A 4 -70.19 -41.68 -67.65
N LEU A 5 -69.28 -41.82 -66.69
CA LEU A 5 -68.23 -40.84 -66.42
C LEU A 5 -67.19 -40.87 -67.55
N THR A 6 -66.92 -39.72 -68.15
CA THR A 6 -65.83 -39.60 -69.13
C THR A 6 -64.48 -39.48 -68.42
N VAL A 7 -63.40 -39.89 -69.06
CA VAL A 7 -62.03 -39.75 -68.53
C VAL A 7 -61.71 -38.27 -68.22
N GLN A 8 -62.27 -37.35 -69.00
CA GLN A 8 -62.11 -35.91 -68.79
C GLN A 8 -62.74 -35.43 -67.47
N ASP A 9 -63.90 -35.97 -67.09
CA ASP A 9 -64.58 -35.61 -65.85
C ASP A 9 -63.82 -36.12 -64.63
N LEU A 10 -63.23 -37.31 -64.72
CA LEU A 10 -62.35 -37.86 -63.68
C LEU A 10 -61.10 -36.99 -63.48
N PHE A 11 -60.49 -36.54 -64.57
CA PHE A 11 -59.32 -35.66 -64.50
C PHE A 11 -59.65 -34.31 -63.85
N LYS A 12 -60.79 -33.70 -64.19
CA LYS A 12 -61.26 -32.46 -63.56
C LYS A 12 -61.53 -32.63 -62.06
N LEU A 13 -62.09 -33.76 -61.64
CA LEU A 13 -62.31 -34.07 -60.22
C LEU A 13 -60.98 -34.15 -59.46
N ILE A 14 -59.99 -34.86 -60.00
CA ILE A 14 -58.65 -34.98 -59.40
C ILE A 14 -57.98 -33.60 -59.32
N LEU A 15 -58.06 -32.80 -60.39
CA LEU A 15 -57.52 -31.45 -60.41
C LEU A 15 -58.20 -30.53 -59.37
N PHE A 16 -59.50 -30.68 -59.17
CA PHE A 16 -60.26 -29.93 -58.16
C PHE A 16 -59.84 -30.30 -56.73
N LEU A 17 -59.68 -31.59 -56.44
CA LEU A 17 -59.17 -32.09 -55.14
C LEU A 17 -57.74 -31.59 -54.88
N LEU A 18 -56.88 -31.64 -55.90
CA LEU A 18 -55.54 -31.06 -55.85
C LEU A 18 -55.57 -29.55 -55.59
N GLY A 19 -56.51 -28.83 -56.23
CA GLY A 19 -56.70 -27.40 -56.01
C GLY A 19 -57.05 -27.07 -54.56
N ILE A 20 -57.97 -27.81 -53.95
CA ILE A 20 -58.32 -27.64 -52.52
C ILE A 20 -57.11 -27.95 -51.63
N GLY A 21 -56.38 -29.04 -51.93
CA GLY A 21 -55.16 -29.40 -51.20
C GLY A 21 -54.09 -28.29 -51.28
N ALA A 22 -53.89 -27.73 -52.46
CA ALA A 22 -52.94 -26.64 -52.67
C ALA A 22 -53.38 -25.36 -51.92
N LEU A 23 -54.67 -25.00 -51.96
CA LEU A 23 -55.19 -23.82 -51.27
C LEU A 23 -55.08 -23.93 -49.75
N THR A 24 -55.39 -25.10 -49.19
CA THR A 24 -55.27 -25.33 -47.73
C THR A 24 -53.83 -25.26 -47.26
N TYR A 25 -52.88 -25.81 -48.03
CA TYR A 25 -51.45 -25.71 -47.74
C TYR A 25 -50.96 -24.25 -47.85
N LEU A 26 -51.42 -23.51 -48.85
CA LEU A 26 -51.07 -22.10 -49.01
C LEU A 26 -51.55 -21.25 -47.82
N ILE A 27 -52.77 -21.49 -47.33
CA ILE A 27 -53.28 -20.83 -46.12
C ILE A 27 -52.40 -21.13 -44.89
N LEU A 28 -51.92 -22.38 -44.75
CA LEU A 28 -51.02 -22.75 -43.67
C LEU A 28 -49.69 -21.98 -43.72
N ILE A 29 -49.12 -21.82 -44.92
CA ILE A 29 -47.90 -21.04 -45.14
C ILE A 29 -48.12 -19.58 -44.75
N PHE A 30 -49.20 -18.94 -45.23
CA PHE A 30 -49.51 -17.55 -44.86
C PHE A 30 -49.69 -17.38 -43.35
N LYS A 31 -50.33 -18.34 -42.67
CA LYS A 31 -50.48 -18.32 -41.21
C LYS A 31 -49.11 -18.38 -40.51
N ASN A 32 -48.20 -19.22 -40.99
CA ASN A 32 -46.87 -19.35 -40.42
C ASN A 32 -46.01 -18.10 -40.70
N LEU A 33 -46.11 -17.54 -41.89
CA LEU A 33 -45.43 -16.30 -42.26
C LEU A 33 -45.88 -15.13 -41.36
N ASN A 34 -47.19 -14.98 -41.16
CA ASN A 34 -47.73 -13.93 -40.27
C ASN A 34 -47.21 -14.05 -38.83
N LYS A 35 -47.07 -15.28 -38.32
CA LYS A 35 -46.48 -15.52 -36.99
C LYS A 35 -45.01 -15.11 -36.93
N ILE A 36 -44.24 -15.35 -37.98
CA ILE A 36 -42.82 -14.97 -38.03
C ILE A 36 -42.70 -13.45 -38.05
N ILE A 37 -43.51 -12.77 -38.88
CA ILE A 37 -43.53 -11.31 -38.97
C ILE A 37 -43.89 -10.71 -37.61
N SER A 38 -44.96 -11.19 -36.97
CA SER A 38 -45.36 -10.71 -35.64
C SER A 38 -44.27 -10.89 -34.57
N LYS A 39 -43.54 -12.01 -34.59
CA LYS A 39 -42.40 -12.20 -33.67
C LYS A 39 -41.25 -11.24 -33.96
N ALA A 40 -40.95 -11.02 -35.24
CA ALA A 40 -39.93 -10.06 -35.65
C ALA A 40 -40.30 -8.64 -35.19
N ASP A 41 -41.56 -8.24 -35.34
CA ASP A 41 -42.06 -6.94 -34.88
C ASP A 41 -41.91 -6.79 -33.36
N THR A 42 -42.28 -7.81 -32.57
CA THR A 42 -42.12 -7.75 -31.11
C THR A 42 -40.65 -7.65 -30.67
N ILE A 43 -39.75 -8.39 -31.33
CA ILE A 43 -38.31 -8.31 -31.04
C ILE A 43 -37.76 -6.93 -31.41
N MET A 44 -38.16 -6.41 -32.57
CA MET A 44 -37.79 -5.07 -33.03
C MET A 44 -38.24 -4.01 -32.03
N GLU A 45 -39.49 -4.06 -31.57
CA GLU A 45 -40.06 -3.10 -30.62
C GLU A 45 -39.36 -3.17 -29.25
N SER A 46 -39.07 -4.38 -28.74
CA SER A 46 -38.30 -4.57 -27.50
C SER A 46 -36.91 -3.97 -27.61
N ASN A 47 -36.19 -4.23 -28.71
CA ASN A 47 -34.85 -3.69 -28.93
C ASN A 47 -34.87 -2.17 -29.06
N ILE A 48 -35.84 -1.60 -29.77
CA ILE A 48 -35.99 -0.13 -29.88
C ILE A 48 -36.19 0.48 -28.49
N LYS A 49 -37.02 -0.14 -27.66
CA LYS A 49 -37.27 0.31 -26.29
C LYS A 49 -36.02 0.23 -25.41
N GLU A 50 -35.30 -0.89 -25.45
CA GLU A 50 -34.05 -1.08 -24.71
C GLU A 50 -32.97 -0.06 -25.15
N ILE A 51 -32.86 0.20 -26.45
CA ILE A 51 -31.95 1.22 -26.98
C ILE A 51 -32.36 2.61 -26.48
N ASP A 52 -33.65 2.96 -26.51
CA ASP A 52 -34.14 4.25 -26.00
C ASP A 52 -33.85 4.41 -24.49
N ASP A 53 -34.06 3.35 -23.70
CA ASP A 53 -33.75 3.35 -22.27
C ASP A 53 -32.23 3.52 -22.01
N ILE A 54 -31.37 2.88 -22.80
CA ILE A 54 -29.91 3.08 -22.74
C ILE A 54 -29.56 4.52 -23.11
N LEU A 55 -30.10 5.05 -24.21
CA LEU A 55 -29.83 6.41 -24.68
C LEU A 55 -30.24 7.46 -23.63
N LYS A 56 -31.32 7.24 -22.89
CA LYS A 56 -31.73 8.09 -21.76
C LYS A 56 -30.78 8.02 -20.56
N GLN A 57 -30.16 6.86 -20.32
CA GLN A 57 -29.24 6.67 -19.21
C GLN A 57 -27.82 7.14 -19.52
N LEU A 58 -27.41 7.19 -20.79
CA LEU A 58 -26.07 7.62 -21.19
C LEU A 58 -25.67 9.01 -20.64
N PRO A 59 -26.52 10.06 -20.72
CA PRO A 59 -26.21 11.36 -20.12
C PRO A 59 -26.00 11.27 -18.60
N ILE A 60 -26.85 10.50 -17.90
CA ILE A 60 -26.79 10.34 -16.45
C ILE A 60 -25.49 9.63 -16.04
N ILE A 61 -25.11 8.56 -16.77
CA ILE A 61 -23.85 7.86 -16.55
C ILE A 61 -22.66 8.81 -16.78
N SER A 62 -22.70 9.61 -17.85
CA SER A 62 -21.66 10.59 -18.15
C SER A 62 -21.54 11.66 -17.07
N GLU A 63 -22.66 12.18 -16.56
CA GLU A 63 -22.70 13.18 -15.48
C GLU A 63 -22.16 12.60 -14.16
N ASN A 64 -22.54 11.35 -13.84
CA ASN A 64 -22.02 10.64 -12.67
C ASN A 64 -20.51 10.43 -12.78
N ILE A 65 -19.99 10.02 -13.95
CA ILE A 65 -18.56 9.87 -14.18
C ILE A 65 -17.85 11.22 -14.00
N GLN A 66 -18.37 12.29 -14.58
CA GLN A 66 -17.79 13.62 -14.42
C GLN A 66 -17.76 14.07 -12.96
N SER A 67 -18.82 13.81 -12.21
CA SER A 67 -18.90 14.12 -10.78
C SER A 67 -17.90 13.30 -9.97
N ILE A 68 -17.77 11.99 -10.25
CA ILE A 68 -16.78 11.12 -9.60
C ILE A 68 -15.36 11.61 -9.87
N THR A 69 -15.03 11.93 -11.13
CA THR A 69 -13.72 12.46 -11.50
C THR A 69 -13.43 13.77 -10.79
N THR A 70 -14.39 14.70 -10.78
CA THR A 70 -14.23 16.00 -10.08
C THR A 70 -14.02 15.80 -8.58
N ASN A 71 -14.79 14.93 -7.94
CA ASN A 71 -14.62 14.63 -6.52
C ASN A 71 -13.26 13.99 -6.22
N MET A 72 -12.78 13.11 -7.11
CA MET A 72 -11.47 12.49 -6.99
C MET A 72 -10.34 13.51 -7.11
N ASP A 73 -10.45 14.45 -8.06
CA ASP A 73 -9.50 15.55 -8.22
C ASP A 73 -9.46 16.43 -6.95
N ASN A 74 -10.62 16.77 -6.38
CA ASN A 74 -10.70 17.54 -5.13
C ASN A 74 -10.05 16.80 -3.95
N VAL A 75 -10.33 15.50 -3.78
CA VAL A 75 -9.69 14.67 -2.73
C VAL A 75 -8.18 14.63 -2.93
N LEU A 76 -7.70 14.55 -4.16
CA LEU A 76 -6.26 14.56 -4.44
C LEU A 76 -5.63 15.93 -4.12
N GLU A 77 -6.31 17.03 -4.45
CA GLU A 77 -5.88 18.38 -4.07
C GLU A 77 -5.82 18.55 -2.54
N GLU A 78 -6.77 17.99 -1.80
CA GLU A 78 -6.80 18.05 -0.33
C GLU A 78 -5.69 17.18 0.31
N LEU A 79 -5.43 16.00 -0.24
CA LEU A 79 -4.44 15.06 0.33
C LEU A 79 -2.99 15.40 0.00
N THR A 80 -2.72 16.03 -1.14
CA THR A 80 -1.36 16.42 -1.55
C THR A 80 -0.61 17.24 -0.49
N PRO A 81 -1.16 18.35 0.06
CA PRO A 81 -0.48 19.12 1.11
C PRO A 81 -0.32 18.35 2.42
N GLU A 82 -1.24 17.45 2.78
CA GLU A 82 -1.09 16.60 3.96
C GLU A 82 0.07 15.61 3.81
N ILE A 83 0.21 15.01 2.62
CA ILE A 83 1.34 14.14 2.28
C ILE A 83 2.65 14.93 2.33
N ASP A 84 2.70 16.11 1.70
CA ASP A 84 3.88 16.97 1.72
C ASP A 84 4.27 17.40 3.14
N SER A 85 3.28 17.76 3.97
CA SER A 85 3.49 18.09 5.39
C SER A 85 4.04 16.89 6.16
N THR A 86 3.50 15.70 5.93
CA THR A 86 3.94 14.46 6.57
C THR A 86 5.39 14.13 6.18
N VAL A 87 5.73 14.22 4.88
CA VAL A 87 7.09 14.05 4.38
C VAL A 87 8.04 15.09 4.99
N CYS A 88 7.62 16.36 5.09
CA CYS A 88 8.39 17.41 5.74
C CYS A 88 8.66 17.08 7.22
N ASN A 89 7.65 16.63 7.95
CA ASN A 89 7.77 16.26 9.35
C ASN A 89 8.70 15.05 9.54
N ILE A 90 8.59 14.04 8.68
CA ILE A 90 9.51 12.89 8.67
C ILE A 90 10.94 13.36 8.44
N ASN A 91 11.20 14.20 7.44
CA ASN A 91 12.54 14.74 7.18
C ASN A 91 13.12 15.50 8.37
N LYS A 92 12.30 16.28 9.09
CA LYS A 92 12.72 16.95 10.34
C LYS A 92 13.08 15.95 11.43
N ILE A 93 12.26 14.92 11.63
CA ILE A 93 12.52 13.86 12.62
C ILE A 93 13.82 13.13 12.27
N THR A 94 14.01 12.73 11.02
CA THR A 94 15.23 12.07 10.56
C THR A 94 16.47 12.93 10.80
N LYS A 95 16.40 14.24 10.53
CA LYS A 95 17.49 15.17 10.82
C LYS A 95 17.80 15.26 12.33
N ASN A 96 16.76 15.37 13.16
CA ASN A 96 16.92 15.42 14.61
C ASN A 96 17.55 14.13 15.17
N VAL A 97 17.12 12.96 14.66
CA VAL A 97 17.71 11.66 15.02
C VAL A 97 19.18 11.59 14.62
N GLY A 98 19.54 12.09 13.44
CA GLY A 98 20.95 12.24 13.02
C GLY A 98 21.75 13.07 14.01
N SER A 99 21.29 14.28 14.33
CA SER A 99 21.99 15.16 15.29
C SER A 99 22.09 14.58 16.71
N ILE A 100 21.09 13.83 17.17
CA ILE A 100 21.15 13.11 18.44
C ILE A 100 22.22 12.02 18.38
N THR A 101 22.26 11.26 17.29
CA THR A 101 23.26 10.20 17.07
C THR A 101 24.67 10.78 17.09
N ASP A 102 24.91 11.87 16.36
CA ASP A 102 26.21 12.57 16.34
C ASP A 102 26.59 13.09 17.74
N SER A 103 25.62 13.60 18.50
CA SER A 103 25.85 14.09 19.87
C SER A 103 26.21 12.96 20.83
N ILE A 104 25.57 11.80 20.67
CA ILE A 104 25.88 10.59 21.43
C ILE A 104 27.29 10.11 21.08
N GLU A 105 27.63 9.99 19.81
CA GLU A 105 28.98 9.59 19.35
C GLU A 105 30.05 10.51 19.94
N ASN A 106 29.86 11.83 19.85
CA ASN A 106 30.78 12.81 20.42
C ASN A 106 30.91 12.70 21.95
N THR A 107 29.79 12.48 22.65
CA THR A 107 29.80 12.34 24.11
C THR A 107 30.51 11.05 24.53
N THR A 108 30.24 9.96 23.82
CA THR A 108 30.90 8.66 24.03
C THR A 108 32.40 8.77 23.76
N HIS A 109 32.82 9.45 22.70
CA HIS A 109 34.24 9.66 22.40
C HIS A 109 34.95 10.46 23.52
N LYS A 110 34.37 11.59 23.95
CA LYS A 110 34.90 12.38 25.08
C LYS A 110 34.95 11.59 26.38
N ALA A 111 33.95 10.75 26.63
CA ALA A 111 33.93 9.88 27.79
C ALA A 111 35.11 8.90 27.74
N TYR A 112 35.35 8.24 26.60
CA TYR A 112 36.51 7.37 26.42
C TYR A 112 37.84 8.09 26.63
N GLU A 113 38.04 9.27 26.01
CA GLU A 113 39.25 10.07 26.21
C GLU A 113 39.47 10.44 27.69
N THR A 114 38.40 10.82 28.39
CA THR A 114 38.46 11.13 29.83
C THR A 114 38.81 9.90 30.66
N PHE A 115 38.21 8.74 30.36
CA PHE A 115 38.52 7.50 31.05
C PHE A 115 39.98 7.06 30.85
N ASP A 116 40.52 7.23 29.64
CA ASP A 116 41.92 6.93 29.36
C ASP A 116 42.87 7.85 30.16
N ILE A 117 42.64 9.18 30.14
CA ILE A 117 43.44 10.16 30.89
C ILE A 117 43.37 9.92 32.40
N VAL A 118 42.17 9.63 32.93
CA VAL A 118 41.98 9.36 34.37
C VAL A 118 42.68 8.06 34.77
N THR A 119 42.61 7.02 33.94
CA THR A 119 43.30 5.75 34.20
C THR A 119 44.82 5.92 34.21
N GLU A 120 45.37 6.67 33.25
CA GLU A 120 46.80 7.01 33.19
C GLU A 120 47.23 7.82 34.42
N SER A 121 46.48 8.88 34.76
CA SER A 121 46.77 9.75 35.91
C SER A 121 46.71 9.02 37.24
N ILE A 122 45.74 8.10 37.43
CA ILE A 122 45.64 7.26 38.64
C ILE A 122 46.84 6.31 38.71
N SER A 123 47.25 5.73 37.57
CA SER A 123 48.41 4.85 37.49
C SER A 123 49.70 5.61 37.89
N GLU A 124 49.94 6.78 37.30
CA GLU A 124 51.09 7.64 37.62
C GLU A 124 51.07 8.12 39.08
N THR A 125 49.90 8.48 39.61
CA THR A 125 49.76 8.85 41.02
C THR A 125 50.06 7.67 41.94
N ALA A 126 49.60 6.47 41.60
CA ALA A 126 49.93 5.26 42.36
C ALA A 126 51.43 4.95 42.33
N PHE A 127 52.08 5.07 41.17
CA PHE A 127 53.53 4.89 41.04
C PHE A 127 54.33 5.96 41.79
N SER A 128 53.93 7.23 41.71
CA SER A 128 54.60 8.33 42.42
C SER A 128 54.38 8.26 43.94
N LEU A 129 53.18 7.90 44.41
CA LEU A 129 52.93 7.63 45.82
C LEU A 129 53.77 6.44 46.31
N GLN A 130 53.86 5.35 45.56
CA GLN A 130 54.70 4.21 45.93
C GLN A 130 56.19 4.60 46.03
N ASN A 131 56.69 5.43 45.10
CA ASN A 131 58.07 5.93 45.14
C ASN A 131 58.31 6.90 46.29
N ASN A 132 57.37 7.80 46.57
CA ASN A 132 57.45 8.73 47.71
C ASN A 132 57.30 8.02 49.06
N ILE A 133 56.50 6.96 49.17
CA ILE A 133 56.40 6.15 50.38
C ILE A 133 57.72 5.41 50.66
N LYS A 134 58.41 4.92 49.61
CA LYS A 134 59.75 4.32 49.75
C LYS A 134 60.81 5.31 50.25
N SER A 135 60.75 6.56 49.81
CA SER A 135 61.65 7.61 50.34
C SER A 135 61.25 8.01 51.76
N PHE A 136 59.96 8.07 52.07
CA PHE A 136 59.44 8.35 53.41
C PHE A 136 59.87 7.33 54.46
N ASP A 137 59.89 6.02 54.14
CA ASP A 137 60.45 4.99 55.05
C ASP A 137 61.93 5.27 55.38
N SER A 138 62.69 5.76 54.40
CA SER A 138 64.09 6.14 54.59
C SER A 138 64.24 7.39 55.46
N TYR A 139 63.41 8.42 55.27
CA TYR A 139 63.39 9.61 56.12
C TYR A 139 62.93 9.28 57.55
N LEU A 140 61.93 8.42 57.71
CA LEU A 140 61.49 7.95 59.02
C LEU A 140 62.60 7.22 59.77
N LYS A 141 63.34 6.32 59.09
CA LYS A 141 64.54 5.72 59.67
C LYS A 141 65.57 6.75 60.08
N LEU A 142 65.84 7.75 59.23
CA LEU A 142 66.81 8.81 59.52
C LEU A 142 66.40 9.66 60.74
N ILE A 143 65.11 9.98 60.86
CA ILE A 143 64.55 10.68 62.03
C ILE A 143 64.68 9.80 63.29
N LEU A 144 64.36 8.51 63.20
CA LEU A 144 64.54 7.57 64.31
C LEU A 144 66.00 7.44 64.73
N ASP A 145 66.93 7.35 63.78
CA ASP A 145 68.37 7.30 64.04
C ASP A 145 68.87 8.58 64.73
N VAL A 146 68.34 9.75 64.37
CA VAL A 146 68.63 11.03 65.04
C VAL A 146 68.07 11.05 66.47
N VAL A 147 66.83 10.58 66.66
CA VAL A 147 66.20 10.49 67.98
C VAL A 147 66.99 9.55 68.89
N ASP A 148 67.39 8.39 68.38
CA ASP A 148 68.23 7.43 69.12
C ASP A 148 69.63 8.00 69.40
N SER A 149 70.22 8.75 68.46
CA SER A 149 71.49 9.46 68.68
C SER A 149 71.40 10.49 69.81
N ILE A 150 70.35 11.31 69.83
CA ILE A 150 70.09 12.29 70.90
C ILE A 150 69.87 11.57 72.24
N LYS A 151 69.06 10.52 72.25
CA LYS A 151 68.78 9.71 73.44
C LYS A 151 70.05 9.08 74.02
N ASN A 152 70.95 8.60 73.17
CA ASN A 152 72.23 8.03 73.58
C ASN A 152 73.17 9.08 74.18
N ILE A 153 73.16 10.32 73.67
CA ILE A 153 73.94 11.44 74.23
C ILE A 153 73.42 11.81 75.63
N ILE A 154 72.10 11.89 75.80
CA ILE A 154 71.47 12.23 77.08
C ILE A 154 71.76 11.15 78.14
N LYS A 155 71.79 9.88 77.76
CA LYS A 155 72.11 8.77 78.69
C LYS A 155 73.57 8.66 79.10
N LYS A 156 74.49 9.40 78.46
CA LYS A 156 75.94 9.30 78.69
C LYS A 156 76.51 10.44 79.56
N ARG A 157 75.66 11.34 80.05
CA ARG A 157 75.93 12.28 81.15
C ARG A 157 75.29 11.78 82.43
#